data_AF-A0A6A4FTF9-F1
#
_entry.id   AF-A0A6A4FTF9-F1
#
_cell.length_a   1.000
_cell.length_b   1.000
_cell.length_c   1.000
_cell.angle_alpha   90.00
_cell.angle_beta   90.00
_cell.angle_gamma   90.00
#
_symmetry.space_group_name_H-M   'P 1'
#
loop_
_entity.id
_entity.type
_entity.pdbx_description
1 polymer ?
#
loop_
_entity_poly.entity_id
_entity_poly.type
_entity_poly.pdbx_seq_one_letter_code
_entity_poly.pdbx_strand_id
1 'polypeptide(L)'
;MNVLTSADLSADGAPLLRTGAGDEEEFLLASFSNVEIHATASDAGEDDDGEAQTLPHSGTAGALFVTTSRVVWLGAPVGAHVGYAWEMSSVTLHAISRDPAAFPSPCLYCQMSSPDVSEVRFVPADDKTLQEVFDAFCKSAEMNPDDDDEDDDDGWICDEDEVADGARAAQLAAHFDSMLQVSPGRENGATEAGQFEDADEDSLL
;
A
#
# COMPACT_ATOMS: atom_id res chain seq x y z
N MET A 1 2.77 -10.44 -16.86
CA MET A 1 1.63 -9.82 -17.59
C MET A 1 1.10 -10.76 -18.67
N ASN A 2 -0.22 -10.87 -18.85
CA ASN A 2 -0.82 -11.62 -19.96
C ASN A 2 -1.29 -10.66 -21.07
N VAL A 3 -0.73 -10.80 -22.28
CA VAL A 3 -1.19 -10.04 -23.47
C VAL A 3 -2.39 -10.75 -24.06
N LEU A 4 -3.49 -10.01 -24.27
CA LEU A 4 -4.74 -10.55 -24.80
C LEU A 4 -4.82 -10.40 -26.30
N THR A 5 -5.46 -11.39 -26.93
CA THR A 5 -5.77 -11.46 -28.36
C THR A 5 -7.28 -11.59 -28.59
N SER A 6 -7.72 -11.53 -29.85
CA SER A 6 -9.13 -11.73 -30.19
C SER A 6 -9.67 -13.11 -29.80
N ALA A 7 -8.80 -14.11 -29.59
CA ALA A 7 -9.20 -15.44 -29.13
C ALA A 7 -9.61 -15.45 -27.64
N ASP A 8 -9.17 -14.46 -26.87
CA ASP A 8 -9.44 -14.33 -25.43
C ASP A 8 -10.75 -13.56 -25.15
N LEU A 9 -11.50 -13.21 -26.20
CA LEU A 9 -12.73 -12.45 -26.13
C LEU A 9 -13.96 -13.31 -26.47
N SER A 10 -15.06 -13.01 -25.79
CA SER A 10 -16.38 -13.54 -26.13
C SER A 10 -16.91 -12.90 -27.42
N ALA A 11 -18.01 -13.44 -27.95
CA ALA A 11 -18.69 -12.89 -29.13
C ALA A 11 -19.14 -11.42 -28.93
N ASP A 12 -19.36 -11.01 -27.69
CA ASP A 12 -19.79 -9.65 -27.33
C ASP A 12 -18.60 -8.71 -27.05
N GLY A 13 -17.36 -9.19 -27.20
CA GLY A 13 -16.14 -8.41 -26.97
C GLY A 13 -15.74 -8.27 -25.49
N ALA A 14 -16.40 -8.99 -24.58
CA ALA A 14 -16.00 -9.10 -23.18
C ALA A 14 -14.87 -10.14 -23.03
N PRO A 15 -14.01 -10.05 -22.00
CA PRO A 15 -13.00 -11.06 -21.76
C PRO A 15 -13.63 -12.42 -21.42
N LEU A 16 -13.05 -13.51 -21.93
CA LEU A 16 -13.42 -14.86 -21.54
C LEU A 16 -12.95 -15.11 -20.11
N LEU A 17 -13.91 -15.35 -19.21
CA LEU A 17 -13.65 -15.70 -17.82
C LEU A 17 -13.20 -17.16 -17.72
N ARG A 18 -12.33 -17.44 -16.75
CA ARG A 18 -11.89 -18.81 -16.44
C ARG A 18 -13.04 -19.56 -15.77
N THR A 19 -13.56 -20.57 -16.45
CA THR A 19 -14.59 -21.47 -15.91
C THR A 19 -13.92 -22.75 -15.40
N GLY A 20 -13.58 -22.77 -14.11
CA GLY A 20 -13.09 -23.95 -13.38
C GLY A 20 -14.22 -24.73 -12.69
N ALA A 21 -13.89 -25.80 -11.99
CA ALA A 21 -14.82 -26.49 -11.09
C ALA A 21 -14.43 -26.18 -9.63
N GLY A 22 -15.34 -25.64 -8.82
CA GLY A 22 -15.06 -25.27 -7.44
C GLY A 22 -14.52 -23.85 -7.29
N ASP A 23 -13.56 -23.63 -6.40
CA ASP A 23 -13.04 -22.31 -6.02
C ASP A 23 -12.18 -21.61 -7.12
N GLU A 24 -11.98 -22.29 -8.25
CA GLU A 24 -11.26 -21.78 -9.43
C GLU A 24 -12.17 -21.05 -10.44
N GLU A 25 -13.45 -20.83 -10.10
CA GLU A 25 -14.40 -20.13 -10.97
C GLU A 25 -14.21 -18.61 -10.88
N GLU A 26 -13.93 -17.98 -12.03
CA GLU A 26 -13.72 -16.54 -12.12
C GLU A 26 -15.04 -15.82 -12.44
N PHE A 27 -15.41 -14.81 -11.63
CA PHE A 27 -16.60 -14.01 -11.84
C PHE A 27 -16.27 -12.55 -12.14
N LEU A 28 -17.09 -11.91 -12.98
CA LEU A 28 -16.99 -10.47 -13.23
C LEU A 28 -17.58 -9.68 -12.05
N LEU A 29 -16.80 -8.78 -11.46
CA LEU A 29 -17.26 -7.87 -10.41
C LEU A 29 -17.82 -6.57 -10.98
N ALA A 30 -17.09 -5.97 -11.93
CA ALA A 30 -17.46 -4.71 -12.55
C ALA A 30 -16.82 -4.55 -13.92
N SER A 31 -17.48 -3.76 -14.78
CA SER A 31 -16.95 -3.34 -16.07
C SER A 31 -17.15 -1.84 -16.26
N PHE A 32 -16.15 -1.20 -16.87
CA PHE A 32 -16.09 0.23 -17.07
C PHE A 32 -15.66 0.51 -18.50
N SER A 33 -16.33 1.46 -19.17
CA SER A 33 -15.98 1.91 -20.51
C SER A 33 -15.24 3.24 -20.45
N ASN A 34 -14.50 3.54 -21.52
CA ASN A 34 -13.75 4.79 -21.67
C ASN A 34 -12.74 5.04 -20.54
N VAL A 35 -12.02 3.98 -20.15
CA VAL A 35 -10.92 4.04 -19.18
C VAL A 35 -9.61 4.03 -19.95
N GLU A 36 -8.84 5.10 -19.83
CA GLU A 36 -7.51 5.21 -20.44
C GLU A 36 -6.45 4.50 -19.58
N ILE A 37 -5.50 3.84 -20.24
CA ILE A 37 -4.43 3.11 -19.56
C ILE A 37 -3.08 3.77 -19.81
N HIS A 38 -2.26 3.89 -18.78
CA HIS A 38 -0.85 4.22 -18.89
C HIS A 38 -0.06 3.15 -18.16
N ALA A 39 0.77 2.39 -18.87
CA ALA A 39 1.56 1.33 -18.27
C ALA A 39 3.04 1.53 -18.61
N THR A 40 3.89 1.51 -17.58
CA THR A 40 5.35 1.64 -17.69
C THR A 40 5.97 0.25 -17.66
N ALA A 41 6.74 -0.07 -18.69
CA ALA A 41 7.51 -1.31 -18.71
C ALA A 41 8.58 -1.27 -17.61
N SER A 42 8.87 -2.43 -17.03
CA SER A 42 10.01 -2.56 -16.12
C SER A 42 11.29 -2.45 -16.96
N ASP A 43 12.17 -1.53 -16.60
CA ASP A 43 13.45 -1.34 -17.29
C ASP A 43 14.28 -2.64 -17.20
N ALA A 44 14.64 -3.18 -18.36
CA ALA A 44 15.41 -4.42 -18.49
C ALA A 44 16.83 -4.17 -19.00
N GLY A 45 17.31 -2.92 -19.08
CA GLY A 45 18.61 -2.61 -19.67
C GLY A 45 19.37 -1.50 -18.94
N GLU A 46 20.57 -1.83 -18.46
CA GLU A 46 21.55 -0.89 -17.89
C GLU A 46 22.07 0.18 -18.90
N ASP A 47 21.52 0.22 -20.12
CA ASP A 47 21.93 1.09 -21.23
C ASP A 47 20.83 2.08 -21.68
N ASP A 48 19.68 2.14 -20.99
CA ASP A 48 18.56 3.02 -21.35
C ASP A 48 18.80 4.47 -20.89
N ASP A 49 18.49 5.43 -21.76
CA ASP A 49 18.71 6.87 -21.61
C ASP A 49 17.82 7.56 -20.53
N GLY A 50 17.27 6.76 -19.61
CA GLY A 50 16.48 7.20 -18.46
C GLY A 50 15.03 7.54 -18.81
N GLU A 51 14.54 7.09 -19.97
CA GLU A 51 13.20 7.42 -20.46
C GLU A 51 12.30 6.17 -20.38
N ALA A 52 11.45 6.12 -19.35
CA ALA A 52 10.60 4.96 -19.07
C ALA A 52 9.79 4.51 -20.31
N GLN A 53 10.10 3.32 -20.81
CA GLN A 53 9.43 2.79 -21.99
C GLN A 53 7.97 2.42 -21.67
N THR A 54 7.04 3.08 -22.33
CA THR A 54 5.61 2.80 -22.16
C THR A 54 5.18 1.61 -23.02
N LEU A 55 4.25 0.79 -22.51
CA LEU A 55 3.69 -0.32 -23.28
C LEU A 55 2.87 0.14 -24.50
N PRO A 56 2.64 -0.76 -25.49
CA PRO A 56 1.61 -0.56 -26.50
C PRO A 56 0.27 -0.21 -25.84
N HIS A 57 -0.56 0.60 -26.53
CA HIS A 57 -1.85 1.09 -26.03
C HIS A 57 -1.78 2.09 -24.85
N SER A 58 -0.59 2.43 -24.34
CA SER A 58 -0.45 3.52 -23.36
C SER A 58 -1.01 4.84 -23.92
N GLY A 59 -1.83 5.54 -23.13
CA GLY A 59 -2.56 6.74 -23.52
C GLY A 59 -3.80 6.50 -24.39
N THR A 60 -4.27 5.25 -24.53
CA THR A 60 -5.51 4.95 -25.26
C THR A 60 -6.65 4.60 -24.31
N ALA A 61 -7.88 4.99 -24.67
CA ALA A 61 -9.09 4.66 -23.94
C ALA A 61 -9.64 3.30 -24.38
N GLY A 62 -10.08 2.52 -23.39
CA GLY A 62 -10.60 1.17 -23.57
C GLY A 62 -11.68 0.81 -22.56
N ALA A 63 -11.93 -0.48 -22.42
CA ALA A 63 -12.81 -1.06 -21.43
C ALA A 63 -12.01 -1.81 -20.36
N LEU A 64 -12.27 -1.49 -19.09
CA LEU A 64 -11.67 -2.12 -17.93
C LEU A 64 -12.67 -3.09 -17.32
N PHE A 65 -12.23 -4.31 -17.03
CA PHE A 65 -13.00 -5.35 -16.38
C PHE A 65 -12.23 -5.79 -15.14
N VAL A 66 -12.94 -5.81 -14.01
CA VAL A 66 -12.40 -6.30 -12.74
C VAL A 66 -13.14 -7.58 -12.40
N THR A 67 -12.39 -8.65 -12.21
CA THR A 67 -12.94 -9.96 -11.86
C THR A 67 -12.56 -10.33 -10.43
N THR A 68 -13.01 -11.50 -9.98
CA THR A 68 -12.64 -12.07 -8.68
C THR A 68 -11.17 -12.42 -8.57
N SER A 69 -10.43 -12.55 -9.68
CA SER A 69 -9.04 -13.04 -9.67
C SER A 69 -8.06 -12.15 -10.43
N ARG A 70 -8.53 -11.36 -11.40
CA ARG A 70 -7.66 -10.55 -12.27
C ARG A 70 -8.32 -9.25 -12.72
N VAL A 71 -7.47 -8.35 -13.17
CA VAL A 71 -7.83 -7.10 -13.82
C VAL A 71 -7.52 -7.24 -15.30
N VAL A 72 -8.49 -6.88 -16.14
CA VAL A 72 -8.39 -6.98 -17.60
C VAL A 72 -8.71 -5.64 -18.23
N TRP A 73 -7.80 -5.12 -19.05
CA TRP A 73 -8.02 -3.93 -19.83
C TRP A 73 -7.98 -4.26 -21.32
N LEU A 74 -8.99 -3.80 -22.07
CA LEU A 74 -9.17 -4.03 -23.49
C LEU A 74 -9.23 -2.71 -24.26
N GLY A 75 -8.35 -2.53 -25.22
CA GLY A 75 -8.30 -1.37 -26.11
C GLY A 75 -8.81 -1.68 -27.50
N ALA A 76 -8.69 -0.70 -28.40
CA ALA A 76 -8.86 -0.96 -29.83
C ALA A 76 -7.78 -1.97 -30.30
N PRO A 77 -8.13 -2.93 -31.16
CA PRO A 77 -7.19 -3.94 -31.64
C PRO A 77 -6.03 -3.28 -32.41
N VAL A 78 -4.79 -3.54 -31.99
CA VAL A 78 -3.57 -3.13 -32.69
C VAL A 78 -2.86 -4.40 -33.14
N GLY A 79 -3.02 -4.74 -34.42
CA GLY A 79 -2.56 -6.02 -34.95
C GLY A 79 -3.35 -7.19 -34.32
N ALA A 80 -2.65 -8.13 -33.69
CA ALA A 80 -3.27 -9.25 -32.99
C ALA A 80 -3.57 -8.95 -31.51
N HIS A 81 -3.08 -7.83 -30.97
CA HIS A 81 -3.15 -7.51 -29.55
C HIS A 81 -4.36 -6.63 -29.27
N VAL A 82 -5.19 -7.03 -28.30
CA VAL A 82 -6.43 -6.34 -27.94
C VAL A 82 -6.39 -5.76 -26.52
N GLY A 83 -5.38 -6.10 -25.72
CA GLY A 83 -5.24 -5.55 -24.37
C GLY A 83 -4.34 -6.38 -23.46
N TYR A 84 -4.54 -6.22 -22.16
CA TYR A 84 -3.70 -6.78 -21.10
C TYR A 84 -4.53 -7.34 -19.97
N ALA A 85 -4.00 -8.36 -19.30
CA ALA A 85 -4.54 -8.90 -18.07
C ALA A 85 -3.43 -9.13 -17.03
N TRP A 86 -3.75 -8.84 -15.77
CA TRP A 86 -2.88 -9.07 -14.62
C TRP A 86 -3.67 -9.75 -13.52
N GLU A 87 -3.09 -10.78 -12.90
CA GLU A 87 -3.66 -11.37 -11.68
C GLU A 87 -3.72 -10.32 -10.58
N MET A 88 -4.74 -10.39 -9.74
CA MET A 88 -4.89 -9.43 -8.64
C MET A 88 -3.72 -9.52 -7.67
N SER A 89 -3.18 -10.72 -7.42
CA SER A 89 -1.96 -10.93 -6.62
C SER A 89 -0.70 -10.29 -7.22
N SER A 90 -0.70 -9.89 -8.49
CA SER A 90 0.40 -9.12 -9.08
C SER A 90 0.32 -7.62 -8.79
N VAL A 91 -0.83 -7.13 -8.30
CA VAL A 91 -1.05 -5.74 -7.92
C VAL A 91 -0.65 -5.58 -6.46
N THR A 92 0.55 -5.05 -6.22
CA THR A 92 1.09 -4.84 -4.87
C THR A 92 0.28 -3.82 -4.08
N LEU A 93 -0.14 -2.74 -4.75
CA LEU A 93 -1.05 -1.76 -4.16
C LEU A 93 -1.83 -1.03 -5.24
N HIS A 94 -3.00 -0.53 -4.88
CA HIS A 94 -3.80 0.37 -5.71
C HIS A 94 -4.27 1.57 -4.87
N ALA A 95 -4.23 2.77 -5.45
CA ALA A 95 -4.63 3.99 -4.76
C ALA A 95 -5.19 5.03 -5.75
N ILE A 96 -6.13 5.85 -5.27
CA ILE A 96 -6.60 7.01 -6.02
C ILE A 96 -5.54 8.11 -5.95
N SER A 97 -5.01 8.52 -7.11
CA SER A 97 -4.13 9.67 -7.26
C SER A 97 -4.87 10.83 -7.92
N ARG A 98 -4.80 12.01 -7.29
CA ARG A 98 -5.40 13.26 -7.76
C ARG A 98 -4.38 14.40 -7.85
N ASP A 99 -3.11 14.11 -7.64
CA ASP A 99 -2.07 15.12 -7.63
C ASP A 99 -1.65 15.45 -9.09
N PRO A 100 -1.94 16.67 -9.59
CA PRO A 100 -1.58 17.08 -10.94
C PRO A 100 -0.06 17.18 -11.14
N ALA A 101 0.72 17.28 -10.07
CA ALA A 101 2.18 17.24 -10.17
C ALA A 101 2.69 15.82 -10.45
N ALA A 102 1.98 14.79 -9.98
CA ALA A 102 2.31 13.39 -10.23
C ALA A 102 1.75 12.88 -11.57
N PHE A 103 0.51 13.23 -11.91
CA PHE A 103 -0.11 12.89 -13.19
C PHE A 103 -1.23 13.87 -13.54
N PRO A 104 -1.39 14.31 -14.81
CA PRO A 104 -2.28 15.43 -15.16
C PRO A 104 -3.77 15.24 -14.83
N SER A 105 -4.24 13.99 -14.73
CA SER A 105 -5.65 13.64 -14.55
C SER A 105 -5.85 12.75 -13.31
N PRO A 106 -6.99 12.82 -12.61
CA PRO A 106 -7.31 11.85 -11.56
C PRO A 106 -7.28 10.42 -12.09
N CYS A 107 -6.56 9.53 -11.42
CA CYS A 107 -6.38 8.14 -11.87
C CYS A 107 -6.31 7.16 -10.70
N LEU A 108 -6.61 5.89 -10.98
CA LEU A 108 -6.23 4.79 -10.11
C LEU A 108 -4.78 4.42 -10.45
N TYR A 109 -3.87 4.66 -9.52
CA TYR A 109 -2.48 4.23 -9.60
C TYR A 109 -2.36 2.81 -9.03
N CYS A 110 -1.65 1.94 -9.75
CA CYS A 110 -1.36 0.57 -9.36
C CYS A 110 0.14 0.33 -9.46
N GLN A 111 0.74 -0.15 -8.37
CA GLN A 111 2.10 -0.69 -8.39
C GLN A 111 2.05 -2.18 -8.66
N MET A 112 2.91 -2.66 -9.53
CA MET A 112 2.91 -4.04 -10.01
C MET A 112 4.18 -4.76 -9.56
N SER A 113 4.04 -6.01 -9.12
CA SER A 113 5.18 -6.91 -8.85
C SER A 113 5.56 -7.75 -10.09
N SER A 114 5.25 -7.26 -11.29
CA SER A 114 5.44 -7.99 -12.55
C SER A 114 6.81 -7.66 -13.17
N PRO A 115 7.55 -8.64 -13.71
CA PRO A 115 8.81 -8.38 -14.39
C PRO A 115 8.62 -7.57 -15.68
N ASP A 116 7.42 -7.59 -16.28
CA ASP A 116 7.15 -6.89 -17.54
C ASP A 116 6.72 -5.42 -17.35
N VAL A 117 6.14 -5.09 -16.19
CA VAL A 117 5.45 -3.81 -15.93
C VAL A 117 5.65 -3.45 -14.47
N SER A 118 6.10 -2.23 -14.20
CA SER A 118 6.33 -1.72 -12.85
C SER A 118 5.12 -0.96 -12.30
N GLU A 119 4.45 -0.18 -13.15
CA GLU A 119 3.33 0.67 -12.76
C GLU A 119 2.25 0.69 -13.84
N VAL A 120 0.99 0.77 -13.41
CA VAL A 120 -0.17 0.96 -14.28
C VAL A 120 -1.06 2.04 -13.70
N ARG A 121 -1.55 2.94 -14.54
CA ARG A 121 -2.55 3.95 -14.20
C ARG A 121 -3.78 3.76 -15.05
N PHE A 122 -4.94 3.69 -14.40
CA PHE A 122 -6.24 3.71 -15.05
C PHE A 122 -6.86 5.09 -14.87
N VAL A 123 -7.21 5.75 -15.97
CA VAL A 123 -7.75 7.12 -15.99
C VAL A 123 -9.19 7.06 -16.52
N PRO A 124 -10.20 7.01 -15.63
CA PRO A 124 -11.60 7.11 -16.03
C PRO A 124 -11.98 8.52 -16.46
N ALA A 125 -13.12 8.66 -17.15
CA ALA A 125 -13.62 9.95 -17.59
C ALA A 125 -14.13 10.85 -16.44
N ASP A 126 -14.64 10.24 -15.36
CA ASP A 126 -15.33 10.93 -14.27
C ASP A 126 -14.86 10.44 -12.88
N ASP A 127 -14.86 11.33 -11.88
CA ASP A 127 -14.44 11.02 -10.50
C ASP A 127 -15.36 9.98 -9.83
N LYS A 128 -16.64 9.93 -10.23
CA LYS A 128 -17.56 8.88 -9.76
C LYS A 128 -17.12 7.49 -10.24
N THR A 129 -16.75 7.38 -11.51
CA THR A 129 -16.26 6.12 -12.09
C THR A 129 -14.92 5.74 -11.47
N LEU A 130 -14.05 6.72 -11.16
CA LEU A 130 -12.81 6.48 -10.44
C LEU A 130 -13.04 5.85 -9.06
N GLN A 131 -14.02 6.35 -8.29
CA GLN A 131 -14.38 5.73 -7.02
C GLN A 131 -14.94 4.30 -7.22
N GLU A 132 -15.81 4.09 -8.19
CA GLU A 132 -16.36 2.76 -8.49
C GLU A 132 -15.29 1.75 -8.93
N VAL A 133 -14.31 2.21 -9.71
CA VAL A 133 -13.14 1.42 -10.12
C VAL A 133 -12.30 1.04 -8.90
N PHE A 134 -12.02 2.00 -8.00
CA PHE A 134 -11.32 1.74 -6.75
C PHE A 134 -12.05 0.72 -5.88
N ASP A 135 -13.36 0.89 -5.68
CA ASP A 135 -14.18 -0.03 -4.90
C ASP A 135 -14.20 -1.45 -5.50
N ALA A 136 -14.16 -1.56 -6.83
CA ALA A 136 -14.07 -2.86 -7.52
C ALA A 136 -12.70 -3.52 -7.29
N PHE A 137 -11.60 -2.77 -7.32
CA PHE A 137 -10.27 -3.28 -7.00
C PHE A 137 -10.16 -3.73 -5.54
N CYS A 138 -10.71 -2.97 -4.60
CA CYS A 138 -10.76 -3.37 -3.20
C CYS A 138 -11.48 -4.71 -3.02
N LYS A 139 -12.67 -4.87 -3.61
CA LYS A 139 -13.41 -6.15 -3.57
C LYS A 139 -12.63 -7.29 -4.21
N SER A 140 -11.93 -7.03 -5.31
CA SER A 140 -11.06 -8.02 -5.95
C SER A 140 -9.92 -8.43 -5.00
N ALA A 141 -9.20 -7.47 -4.42
CA ALA A 141 -8.13 -7.73 -3.45
C ALA A 141 -8.62 -8.53 -2.23
N GLU A 142 -9.80 -8.22 -1.69
CA GLU A 142 -10.40 -8.94 -0.56
C GLU A 142 -10.58 -10.45 -0.82
N MET A 143 -10.72 -10.86 -2.08
CA MET A 143 -10.86 -12.28 -2.48
C MET A 143 -9.54 -12.94 -2.89
N ASN A 144 -8.45 -12.18 -2.95
CA ASN A 144 -7.12 -12.68 -3.25
C ASN A 144 -6.17 -12.27 -2.11
N PRO A 145 -6.39 -12.79 -0.88
CA PRO A 145 -5.38 -12.64 0.16
C PRO A 145 -4.08 -13.26 -0.32
N ASP A 146 -2.96 -12.67 0.08
CA ASP A 146 -1.67 -13.32 -0.12
C ASP A 146 -1.72 -14.68 0.61
N ASP A 147 -1.14 -15.71 0.02
CA ASP A 147 -1.00 -16.99 0.70
C ASP A 147 -0.23 -16.69 2.00
N ASP A 148 -0.86 -16.94 3.16
CA ASP A 148 -0.20 -16.78 4.46
C ASP A 148 1.13 -17.54 4.37
N ASP A 149 2.26 -16.83 4.30
CA ASP A 149 3.55 -17.42 4.58
C ASP A 149 3.43 -17.89 6.04
N GLU A 150 3.12 -19.17 6.26
CA GLU A 150 2.93 -19.83 7.56
C GLU A 150 4.21 -19.80 8.45
N ASP A 151 5.19 -18.95 8.12
CA ASP A 151 6.48 -18.80 8.80
C ASP A 151 6.69 -17.42 9.46
N ASP A 152 5.75 -16.47 9.40
CA ASP A 152 5.77 -15.28 10.28
C ASP A 152 5.22 -15.64 11.68
N ASP A 153 5.86 -16.62 12.34
CA ASP A 153 5.87 -16.81 13.80
C ASP A 153 6.82 -15.82 14.49
N ASP A 154 7.14 -14.69 13.84
CA ASP A 154 7.90 -13.58 14.40
C ASP A 154 6.98 -12.51 14.96
N GLY A 155 6.39 -12.87 16.09
CA GLY A 155 6.35 -11.97 17.24
C GLY A 155 5.51 -10.72 17.05
N TRP A 156 4.23 -10.83 17.43
CA TRP A 156 3.64 -9.72 18.17
C TRP A 156 4.59 -9.35 19.30
N ILE A 157 5.24 -8.18 19.20
CA ILE A 157 6.08 -7.58 20.24
C ILE A 157 5.18 -7.21 21.43
N CYS A 158 4.73 -8.23 22.13
CA CYS A 158 4.18 -8.15 23.48
C CYS A 158 5.15 -8.94 24.34
N ASP A 159 6.35 -8.38 24.55
CA ASP A 159 7.25 -8.86 25.58
C ASP A 159 6.50 -8.68 26.92
N GLU A 160 5.89 -9.75 27.41
CA GLU A 160 5.11 -9.75 28.66
C GLU A 160 5.97 -9.22 29.83
N ASP A 161 7.29 -9.49 29.76
CA ASP A 161 8.29 -8.96 30.66
C ASP A 161 8.40 -7.42 30.56
N GLU A 162 8.43 -6.82 29.36
CA GLU A 162 8.47 -5.35 29.21
C GLU A 162 7.19 -4.69 29.76
N VAL A 163 6.02 -5.31 29.52
CA VAL A 163 4.74 -4.82 30.03
C VAL A 163 4.67 -4.90 31.56
N ALA A 164 5.12 -6.02 32.15
CA ALA A 164 5.21 -6.18 33.59
C ALA A 164 6.21 -5.18 34.22
N ASP A 165 7.30 -4.92 33.51
CA ASP A 165 8.35 -3.98 33.90
C ASP A 165 7.88 -2.53 33.90
N GLY A 166 7.10 -2.13 32.90
CA GLY A 166 6.45 -0.82 32.86
C GLY A 166 5.45 -0.64 34.00
N ALA A 167 4.66 -1.67 34.30
CA ALA A 167 3.65 -1.62 35.37
C ALA A 167 4.29 -1.46 36.76
N ARG A 168 5.35 -2.23 37.07
CA ARG A 168 6.07 -2.11 38.35
C ARG A 168 6.78 -0.76 38.50
N ALA A 169 7.35 -0.23 37.42
CA ALA A 169 7.98 1.10 37.42
C ALA A 169 6.94 2.21 37.70
N ALA A 170 5.76 2.13 37.08
CA ALA A 170 4.68 3.09 37.31
C ALA A 170 4.15 3.04 38.76
N GLN A 171 4.00 1.85 39.33
CA GLN A 171 3.60 1.69 40.74
C GLN A 171 4.63 2.28 41.71
N LEU A 172 5.93 2.06 41.45
CA LEU A 172 7.01 2.62 42.26
C LEU A 172 7.03 4.16 42.16
N ALA A 173 6.86 4.72 40.97
CA ALA A 173 6.79 6.17 40.76
C ALA A 173 5.60 6.80 41.51
N ALA A 174 4.41 6.20 41.45
CA ALA A 174 3.24 6.68 42.17
C ALA A 174 3.42 6.62 43.70
N HIS A 175 4.10 5.58 44.20
CA HIS A 175 4.45 5.48 45.61
C HIS A 175 5.42 6.58 46.05
N PHE A 176 6.45 6.87 45.24
CA PHE A 176 7.39 7.97 45.52
C PHE A 176 6.71 9.34 45.51
N ASP A 177 5.80 9.60 44.57
CA ASP A 177 5.05 10.87 44.50
C ASP A 177 4.16 11.08 45.73
N SER A 178 3.50 10.01 46.21
CA SER A 178 2.73 10.03 47.46
C SER A 178 3.61 10.34 48.69
N MET A 179 4.83 9.82 48.74
CA MET A 179 5.78 10.05 49.85
C MET A 179 6.38 11.47 49.83
N LEU A 180 6.45 12.09 48.65
CA LEU A 180 6.97 13.45 48.47
C LEU A 180 5.93 14.55 48.70
N GLN A 181 4.72 14.20 49.17
CA GLN A 181 3.69 15.18 49.56
C GLN A 181 4.15 16.03 50.74
N VAL A 182 4.80 17.14 50.43
CA VAL A 182 5.15 18.19 51.39
C VAL A 182 3.85 18.89 51.79
N SER A 183 3.55 18.93 53.09
CA SER A 183 2.38 19.66 53.59
C SER A 183 2.45 21.15 53.16
N PRO A 184 1.34 21.80 52.77
CA PRO A 184 1.31 23.22 52.38
C PRO A 184 1.59 24.20 53.55
N GLY A 185 2.17 23.71 54.65
CA GLY A 185 2.65 24.49 55.79
C GLY A 185 4.18 24.58 55.88
N ARG A 186 4.94 23.97 54.96
CA ARG A 186 6.42 24.00 54.97
C ARG A 186 7.02 24.93 53.92
N GLU A 187 6.30 25.99 53.60
CA GLU A 187 6.77 27.12 52.79
C GLU A 187 7.38 28.26 53.63
N ASN A 188 7.44 28.13 54.97
CA ASN A 188 8.05 29.12 55.87
C ASN A 188 9.16 28.53 56.77
N GLY A 189 10.14 27.87 56.17
CA GLY A 189 11.35 27.43 56.87
C GLY A 189 12.56 27.58 55.96
N ALA A 190 13.29 28.69 56.15
CA ALA A 190 14.60 29.03 55.60
C ALA A 190 15.15 28.12 54.49
N THR A 191 15.28 28.69 53.28
CA THR A 191 16.35 28.30 52.37
C THR A 191 17.69 28.58 53.07
N GLU A 192 18.19 27.65 53.88
CA GLU A 192 19.59 27.68 54.32
C GLU A 192 20.44 27.41 53.07
N ALA A 193 20.93 28.50 52.50
CA ALA A 193 21.96 28.47 51.48
C ALA A 193 23.23 27.86 52.07
N GLY A 194 23.80 26.85 51.39
CA GLY A 194 25.18 26.44 51.58
C GLY A 194 25.39 25.26 52.52
N GLN A 195 25.22 24.04 52.00
CA GLN A 195 25.87 22.82 52.54
C GLN A 195 26.80 22.20 51.48
N PHE A 196 27.58 23.04 50.81
CA PHE A 196 28.82 22.60 50.18
C PHE A 196 29.93 23.13 51.06
N GLU A 197 30.31 22.32 52.05
CA GLU A 197 31.51 22.53 52.85
C GLU A 197 32.69 22.31 51.88
N ASP A 198 33.33 23.41 51.55
CA ASP A 198 34.59 23.56 50.86
C ASP A 198 35.63 22.59 51.41
N ALA A 199 35.95 21.56 50.62
CA ALA A 199 37.16 20.80 50.84
C ALA A 199 38.34 21.70 50.48
N ASP A 200 38.98 22.26 51.50
CA ASP A 200 40.20 23.06 51.39
C ASP A 200 41.30 22.26 50.68
N GLU A 201 41.49 22.49 49.37
CA GLU A 201 42.74 22.21 48.67
C GLU A 201 43.76 23.27 49.08
N ASP A 202 44.49 23.07 50.18
CA ASP A 202 45.92 23.38 50.27
C ASP A 202 46.51 23.07 51.66
N SER A 203 47.34 22.03 51.71
CA SER A 203 48.54 22.06 52.54
C SER A 203 49.66 21.36 51.78
N LEU A 204 50.22 22.08 50.80
CA LEU A 204 51.59 21.87 50.36
C LEU A 204 52.53 22.05 51.55
N LEU A 205 53.26 20.99 51.91
CA LEU A 205 54.72 20.98 52.10
C LEU A 205 55.24 19.54 52.26
#